data_AF-A0A2S9FHH1-F1
#
_entry.id   AF-A0A2S9FHH1-F1
#
_cell.length_a   1.000
_cell.length_b   1.000
_cell.length_c   1.000
_cell.angle_alpha   90.00
_cell.angle_beta   90.00
_cell.angle_gamma   90.00
#
_symmetry.space_group_name_H-M   'P 1'
#
loop_
_entity.id
_entity.type
_entity.pdbx_description
1 polymer ?
#
loop_
_entity_poly.entity_id
_entity_poly.type
_entity_poly.pdbx_seq_one_letter_code
_entity_poly.pdbx_strand_id
1 'polypeptide(L)'
;LMVIGERPGLSVADSLGIYLTHLPRPGRTDADRNCISNIHPPDGLSYQAAARIAAALVAGARQLGRSGVDLKDTSRAQLSGEAGQIVAEA
;
A
#
# COMPACT_ATOMS: atom_id res chain seq x y z
N LEU A 1 1.70 -5.77 9.34
CA LEU A 1 1.39 -5.77 7.91
C LEU A 1 0.26 -6.76 7.69
N MET A 2 -0.78 -6.38 6.97
CA MET A 2 -1.87 -7.28 6.59
C MET A 2 -1.95 -7.33 5.07
N VAL A 3 -2.16 -8.52 4.52
CA VAL A 3 -2.49 -8.74 3.11
C VAL A 3 -3.87 -9.39 3.09
N ILE A 4 -4.79 -8.83 2.31
CA ILE A 4 -6.19 -9.24 2.32
C ILE A 4 -6.78 -9.16 0.91
N GLY A 5 -7.69 -10.08 0.57
CA GLY A 5 -8.49 -9.98 -0.64
C GLY A 5 -9.41 -8.78 -0.57
N GLU A 6 -9.48 -8.02 -1.66
CA GLU A 6 -10.44 -6.94 -1.80
C GLU A 6 -11.82 -7.51 -2.16
N ARG A 7 -12.86 -6.68 -2.01
CA ARG A 7 -14.20 -7.05 -2.47
C ARG A 7 -14.15 -7.23 -4.00
N PRO A 8 -14.63 -8.36 -4.56
CA PRO A 8 -14.69 -8.56 -6.00
C PRO A 8 -15.46 -7.44 -6.71
N GLY A 9 -14.84 -6.86 -7.73
CA GLY A 9 -15.47 -5.94 -8.67
C GLY A 9 -16.18 -6.67 -9.80
N LEU A 10 -16.77 -5.93 -10.73
CA LEU A 10 -17.46 -6.51 -11.90
C LEU A 10 -16.50 -7.25 -12.84
N SER A 11 -15.27 -6.75 -12.98
CA SER A 11 -14.27 -7.25 -13.95
C SER A 11 -13.05 -7.90 -13.31
N VAL A 12 -12.85 -7.70 -12.01
CA VAL A 12 -11.66 -8.16 -11.29
C VAL A 12 -12.13 -8.79 -9.99
N ALA A 13 -11.97 -10.11 -9.88
CA ALA A 13 -12.43 -10.89 -8.73
C ALA A 13 -11.32 -11.25 -7.74
N ASP A 14 -10.06 -11.01 -8.11
CA ASP A 14 -8.85 -11.52 -7.46
C ASP A 14 -7.88 -10.41 -7.02
N SER A 15 -8.38 -9.18 -6.85
CA SER A 15 -7.58 -8.06 -6.32
C SER A 15 -7.19 -8.27 -4.86
N LEU A 16 -5.93 -7.93 -4.54
CA LEU A 16 -5.39 -7.90 -3.19
C LEU A 16 -5.12 -6.47 -2.75
N GLY A 17 -5.24 -6.24 -1.44
CA GLY A 17 -4.82 -5.04 -0.75
C GLY A 17 -3.79 -5.35 0.35
N ILE A 18 -2.87 -4.43 0.59
CA ILE A 18 -1.90 -4.44 1.69
C ILE A 18 -2.14 -3.24 2.59
N TYR A 19 -2.28 -3.49 3.88
CA TYR A 19 -2.50 -2.46 4.89
C TYR A 19 -1.41 -2.49 5.96
N LEU A 20 -0.86 -1.31 6.27
CA LEU A 20 0.18 -1.13 7.28
C LEU A 20 -0.21 -0.05 8.29
N THR A 21 -0.29 -0.45 9.55
CA THR A 21 -0.33 0.47 10.69
C THR A 21 0.84 0.14 11.62
N HIS A 22 1.65 1.13 11.96
CA HIS A 22 2.73 1.02 12.94
C HIS A 22 2.14 1.03 14.35
N LEU A 23 2.53 0.04 15.18
CA LEU A 23 2.02 -0.16 16.55
C LEU A 23 0.48 -0.06 16.61
N PRO A 24 -0.24 -0.98 15.94
CA PRO A 24 -1.71 -0.93 15.86
C PRO A 24 -2.34 -1.14 17.24
N ARG A 25 -3.37 -0.35 17.55
CA ARG A 25 -4.16 -0.41 18.79
C ARG A 25 -5.54 0.23 18.58
N PRO A 26 -6.56 -0.08 19.40
CA PRO A 26 -7.85 0.61 19.37
C PRO A 26 -7.68 2.14 19.47
N GLY A 27 -8.52 2.88 18.76
CA GLY A 27 -8.45 4.34 18.67
C GLY A 27 -7.56 4.89 17.55
N ARG A 28 -6.86 4.03 16.79
CA ARG A 28 -6.25 4.43 15.50
C ARG A 28 -7.32 4.65 14.44
N THR A 29 -7.06 5.60 13.56
CA THR A 29 -7.94 5.97 12.44
C THR A 29 -7.38 5.46 11.12
N ASP A 30 -8.15 5.59 10.03
CA ASP A 30 -7.64 5.24 8.71
C ASP A 30 -6.44 6.13 8.29
N ALA A 31 -6.36 7.37 8.79
CA ALA A 31 -5.21 8.26 8.55
C ALA A 31 -3.89 7.78 9.18
N ASP A 32 -3.94 6.79 10.09
CA ASP A 32 -2.76 6.15 10.67
C ASP A 32 -2.28 4.95 9.83
N ARG A 33 -2.93 4.65 8.70
CA ARG A 33 -2.72 3.43 7.92
C ARG A 33 -2.26 3.76 6.50
N ASN A 34 -1.18 3.14 6.06
CA ASN A 34 -0.85 3.11 4.64
C ASN A 34 -1.62 1.98 3.94
N CYS A 35 -2.09 2.25 2.71
CA CYS A 35 -2.78 1.31 1.85
C CYS A 35 -2.03 1.12 0.52
N ILE A 36 -1.88 -0.12 0.09
CA ILE A 36 -1.53 -0.50 -1.29
C ILE A 36 -2.70 -1.32 -1.81
N SER A 37 -3.46 -0.82 -2.77
CA SER A 37 -4.64 -1.48 -3.32
C SER A 37 -4.43 -1.91 -4.76
N ASN A 38 -5.44 -2.56 -5.33
CA ASN A 38 -5.51 -2.88 -6.75
C ASN A 38 -4.33 -3.76 -7.23
N ILE A 39 -3.93 -4.73 -6.41
CA ILE A 39 -2.85 -5.67 -6.70
C ILE A 39 -3.46 -6.89 -7.41
N HIS A 40 -3.49 -6.86 -8.74
CA HIS A 40 -3.96 -7.97 -9.59
C HIS A 40 -3.28 -7.94 -10.97
N PRO A 41 -2.14 -8.59 -11.17
CA PRO A 41 -1.55 -8.68 -12.51
C PRO A 41 -2.48 -9.45 -13.46
N PRO A 42 -2.54 -9.08 -14.76
CA PRO A 42 -1.72 -8.06 -15.41
C PRO A 42 -2.28 -6.63 -15.32
N ASP A 43 -3.57 -6.46 -15.03
CA ASP A 43 -4.27 -5.18 -15.20
C ASP A 43 -4.09 -4.21 -14.02
N GLY A 44 -3.63 -4.71 -12.88
CA GLY A 44 -3.34 -3.95 -11.66
C GLY A 44 -1.85 -3.97 -11.30
N LEU A 45 -1.54 -3.59 -10.06
CA LEU A 45 -0.17 -3.58 -9.56
C LEU A 45 0.39 -5.01 -9.52
N SER A 46 1.58 -5.21 -10.08
CA SER A 46 2.25 -6.51 -10.01
C SER A 46 2.64 -6.86 -8.58
N TYR A 47 2.66 -8.15 -8.26
CA TYR A 47 3.08 -8.62 -6.92
C TYR A 47 4.49 -8.14 -6.56
N GLN A 48 5.41 -8.08 -7.54
CA GLN A 48 6.77 -7.63 -7.30
C GLN A 48 6.83 -6.12 -6.98
N ALA A 49 6.05 -5.30 -7.70
CA ALA A 49 5.96 -3.87 -7.41
C ALA A 49 5.31 -3.61 -6.03
N ALA A 50 4.21 -4.31 -5.73
CA ALA A 50 3.55 -4.25 -4.42
C ALA A 50 4.50 -4.63 -3.27
N ALA A 51 5.28 -5.69 -3.44
CA ALA A 51 6.25 -6.14 -2.44
C ALA A 51 7.36 -5.10 -2.19
N ARG A 52 7.87 -4.44 -3.25
CA ARG A 52 8.87 -3.37 -3.11
C ARG A 52 8.32 -2.19 -2.33
N ILE A 53 7.10 -1.74 -2.65
CA ILE A 53 6.44 -0.64 -1.94
C ILE A 53 6.19 -1.02 -0.47
N ALA A 54 5.66 -2.22 -0.23
CA ALA A 54 5.40 -2.71 1.13
C ALA A 54 6.69 -2.77 1.98
N ALA A 55 7.81 -3.23 1.40
CA ALA A 55 9.10 -3.26 2.08
C ALA A 55 9.60 -1.85 2.45
N ALA A 56 9.47 -0.89 1.51
CA ALA A 56 9.83 0.50 1.75
C ALA A 56 8.98 1.13 2.85
N LEU A 57 7.66 0.91 2.84
CA LEU A 57 6.74 1.41 3.87
C LEU A 57 7.05 0.78 5.25
N VAL A 58 7.36 -0.51 5.32
CA VAL A 58 7.73 -1.15 6.59
C VAL A 58 9.03 -0.55 7.15
N ALA A 59 10.04 -0.34 6.30
CA ALA A 59 11.30 0.29 6.72
C ALA A 59 11.08 1.73 7.18
N GLY A 60 10.36 2.52 6.38
CA GLY A 60 10.04 3.91 6.70
C GLY A 60 9.22 4.05 7.98
N ALA A 61 8.23 3.19 8.20
CA ALA A 61 7.42 3.20 9.42
C ALA A 61 8.24 2.88 10.67
N ARG A 62 9.20 1.96 10.57
CA ARG A 62 10.13 1.65 11.66
C ARG A 62 11.06 2.81 11.97
N GLN A 63 11.59 3.47 10.95
CA GLN A 63 12.49 4.60 11.11
C GLN A 63 11.78 5.84 11.66
N LEU A 64 10.57 6.12 11.17
CA LEU A 64 9.78 7.29 11.55
C LEU A 64 9.01 7.08 12.86
N GLY A 65 8.75 5.84 13.26
CA GLY A 65 7.93 5.48 14.43
C GLY A 65 6.43 5.68 14.23
N ARG A 66 5.97 5.85 12.99
CA ARG A 66 4.57 6.10 12.59
C ARG A 66 4.34 5.72 11.13
N SER A 67 3.07 5.53 10.77
CA SER A 67 2.56 5.17 9.43
C SER A 67 1.42 6.12 9.05
N GLY A 68 0.78 5.89 7.90
CA GLY A 68 -0.35 6.69 7.42
C GLY A 68 0.10 7.99 6.77
N VAL A 69 -0.67 9.07 6.93
CA VAL A 69 -0.43 10.42 6.35
C VAL A 69 0.98 10.96 6.56
N ASP A 70 1.61 10.61 7.68
CA ASP A 70 2.95 11.04 8.04
C ASP A 70 4.06 10.27 7.30
N LEU A 71 3.74 9.08 6.77
CA LEU A 71 4.66 8.24 6.03
C LEU A 71 4.24 8.18 4.56
N LYS A 72 4.69 9.19 3.80
CA LYS A 72 4.46 9.22 2.35
C LYS A 72 5.39 8.25 1.63
N ASP A 73 4.83 7.55 0.66
CA ASP A 73 5.62 6.76 -0.26
C ASP A 73 6.44 7.68 -1.17
N THR A 74 7.75 7.74 -0.96
CA THR A 74 8.68 8.49 -1.80
C THR A 74 9.03 7.75 -3.09
N SER A 75 8.63 6.49 -3.26
CA SER A 75 8.89 5.72 -4.48
C SER A 75 8.13 6.27 -5.70
N ARG A 76 7.06 7.04 -5.51
CA ARG A 76 6.39 7.79 -6.60
C ARG A 76 7.33 8.74 -7.34
N ALA A 77 8.39 9.26 -6.71
CA ALA A 77 9.39 10.08 -7.38
C ALA A 77 10.40 9.25 -8.20
N GLN A 78 10.53 7.95 -7.91
CA GLN A 78 11.47 7.03 -8.55
C GLN A 78 10.81 6.14 -9.61
N LEU A 79 9.47 6.03 -9.62
CA LEU A 79 8.68 5.17 -10.51
C LEU A 79 8.13 5.88 -11.76
N SER A 80 8.56 7.11 -12.04
CA SER A 80 8.16 7.92 -13.22
C SER A 80 8.56 7.34 -14.59
N GLY A 81 8.79 6.03 -14.68
CA GLY A 81 9.16 5.31 -15.90
C GLY A 81 8.10 4.33 -16.43
N GLU A 82 7.09 3.93 -15.67
CA GLU A 82 6.08 2.97 -16.15
C GLU A 82 4.67 3.36 -15.67
N ALA A 83 3.77 3.52 -16.63
CA ALA A 83 2.43 4.07 -16.47
C ALA A 83 1.54 3.19 -15.56
N GLY A 84 1.00 3.81 -14.52
CA GLY A 84 -0.01 3.22 -13.64
C GLY A 84 -0.13 4.07 -12.38
N GLN A 85 -1.26 4.76 -12.23
CA GLN A 85 -1.51 5.72 -11.16
C GLN A 85 -1.64 4.99 -9.81
N ILE A 86 -0.52 4.77 -9.10
CA ILE A 86 -0.52 4.16 -7.76
C ILE A 86 -0.96 5.21 -6.74
N VAL A 87 -2.22 5.13 -6.30
CA VAL A 87 -2.74 5.89 -5.16
C VAL A 87 -2.30 5.18 -3.88
N ALA A 88 -1.15 5.57 -3.35
CA ALA A 88 -0.86 5.40 -1.93
C ALA A 88 -1.59 6.54 -1.20
N GLU A 89 -2.87 6.34 -0.93
CA GLU A 89 -3.61 7.21 -0.02
C GLU A 89 -3.18 6.91 1.40
N ALA A 90 -3.19 7.96 2.20
CA ALA A 90 -2.60 8.01 3.52
C ALA A 90 -3.67 8.36 4.54
#